data_AF-A0A7D9CZM5-F1
#
_entry.id   AF-A0A7D9CZM5-F1
#
_cell.length_a   1.000
_cell.length_b   1.000
_cell.length_c   1.000
_cell.angle_alpha   90.00
_cell.angle_beta   90.00
_cell.angle_gamma   90.00
#
_symmetry.space_group_name_H-M   'P 1'
#
loop_
_entity.id
_entity.type
_entity.pdbx_description
1 polymer ?
#
loop_
_entity_poly.entity_id
_entity_poly.type
_entity_poly.pdbx_seq_one_letter_code
_entity_poly.pdbx_strand_id
1 'polypeptide(L)'
;MTTPFFAEFLPRLKTVSVCVEYPSDEITSLQTDKDGANVVLKRSNQADILFRLPVRSISSFEIDVKSVSKDGYMAFKLPVCPNDSIVESAERSRTLDSLTTKDAFLWSAKELRAVKSEISEENTSQIGFLCAKCKELLIPFSRVRRIDAMPSEFWSEMMEFWHCERPETGGPNSYETVRERFGSFHPRKCSLIVGSYYLVLNAGDFHILPGANGGKYECPFCHTSLESSLDSSSNDRFPKWNFLLRNGKLEDAMSFPPYLYPFSVLMDNISSSAIRFFDVHLQNSDTSIVVWCFNFGLDVTSAQNGRIMHNCLKIFYQDAKAAIDAFKGTRIIHSTLRLSLSRMHTIVYINSSQSQTQAYQRLNRHLKTGRLHICQKDGSRTIRNMFGDTDTTCT
;
A
#
# COMPACT_ATOMS: atom_id res chain seq x y z
N MET A 1 0.93 -3.65 -29.97
CA MET A 1 1.56 -3.84 -28.65
C MET A 1 1.70 -2.46 -28.01
N THR A 2 1.25 -2.28 -26.77
CA THR A 2 1.46 -1.01 -26.05
C THR A 2 2.91 -0.95 -25.55
N THR A 3 3.57 0.16 -25.82
CA THR A 3 4.95 0.40 -25.40
C THR A 3 5.00 0.54 -23.88
N PRO A 4 5.77 -0.27 -23.15
CA PRO A 4 5.84 -0.19 -21.70
C PRO A 4 6.37 1.18 -21.26
N PHE A 5 5.62 1.85 -20.39
CA PHE A 5 6.04 3.10 -19.78
C PHE A 5 5.63 3.16 -18.31
N PHE A 6 6.34 4.00 -17.58
CA PHE A 6 6.06 4.37 -16.21
C PHE A 6 6.32 5.87 -16.03
N ALA A 7 5.37 6.60 -15.48
CA ALA A 7 5.54 7.98 -15.10
C ALA A 7 5.16 8.19 -13.63
N GLU A 8 6.01 8.91 -12.90
CA GLU A 8 5.78 9.26 -11.49
C GLU A 8 5.89 10.77 -11.29
N PHE A 9 4.93 11.34 -10.58
CA PHE A 9 5.01 12.73 -10.14
C PHE A 9 5.89 12.84 -8.88
N LEU A 10 6.82 13.78 -8.89
CA LEU A 10 7.74 14.09 -7.79
C LEU A 10 7.39 15.48 -7.22
N PRO A 11 6.48 15.58 -6.22
CA PRO A 11 5.93 16.86 -5.76
C PRO A 11 7.00 17.85 -5.32
N ARG A 12 8.00 17.40 -4.57
CA ARG A 12 9.09 18.25 -4.05
C ARG A 12 9.94 18.88 -5.15
N LEU A 13 10.10 18.17 -6.27
CA LEU A 13 10.87 18.63 -7.41
C LEU A 13 10.00 19.33 -8.46
N LYS A 14 8.68 19.33 -8.28
CA LYS A 14 7.69 19.82 -9.27
C LYS A 14 7.95 19.27 -10.67
N THR A 15 8.30 18.00 -10.74
CA THR A 15 8.63 17.30 -12.01
C THR A 15 7.88 15.99 -12.12
N VAL A 16 7.58 15.58 -13.35
CA VAL A 16 7.19 14.20 -13.66
C VAL A 16 8.41 13.49 -14.23
N SER A 17 8.79 12.38 -13.61
CA SER A 17 9.81 11.48 -14.14
C SER A 17 9.12 10.43 -15.01
N VAL A 18 9.56 10.30 -16.26
CA VAL A 18 8.99 9.36 -17.23
C VAL A 18 10.08 8.39 -17.68
N CYS A 19 9.76 7.11 -17.68
CA CYS A 19 10.59 6.03 -18.20
C CYS A 19 9.78 5.25 -19.24
N VAL A 20 10.35 5.07 -20.44
CA VAL A 20 9.73 4.37 -21.56
C VAL A 20 10.70 3.32 -22.07
N GLU A 21 10.23 2.10 -22.22
CA GLU A 21 10.93 1.07 -22.98
C GLU A 21 10.53 1.24 -24.44
N TYR A 22 11.49 1.53 -25.33
CA TYR A 22 11.18 1.74 -26.74
C TYR A 22 11.89 0.68 -27.59
N PRO A 23 11.20 0.08 -28.57
CA PRO A 23 11.88 -0.69 -29.60
C PRO A 23 12.83 0.26 -30.35
N SER A 24 13.95 -0.24 -30.88
CA SER A 24 15.04 0.56 -31.49
C SER A 24 14.68 1.41 -32.72
N ASP A 25 13.39 1.70 -32.92
CA ASP A 25 12.84 2.56 -33.95
C ASP A 25 13.42 3.97 -33.84
N GLU A 26 13.54 4.62 -35.00
CA GLU A 26 13.98 6.01 -35.09
C GLU A 26 12.88 6.94 -34.55
N ILE A 27 13.13 7.48 -33.36
CA ILE A 27 12.27 8.48 -32.71
C ILE A 27 12.52 9.83 -33.38
N THR A 28 11.47 10.42 -33.96
CA THR A 28 11.59 11.70 -34.68
C THR A 28 11.38 12.90 -33.78
N SER A 29 10.48 12.79 -32.80
CA SER A 29 10.24 13.84 -31.82
C SER A 29 9.56 13.31 -30.57
N LEU A 30 9.78 13.98 -29.45
CA LEU A 30 9.11 13.71 -28.19
C LEU A 30 8.66 15.03 -27.58
N GLN A 31 7.35 15.18 -27.37
CA GLN A 31 6.76 16.44 -26.91
C GLN A 31 5.53 16.18 -26.05
N THR A 32 5.17 17.14 -25.18
CA THR A 32 3.87 17.09 -24.51
C THR A 32 2.75 17.54 -25.45
N ASP A 33 1.53 17.05 -25.22
CA ASP A 33 0.35 17.52 -25.95
C ASP A 33 -0.06 18.93 -25.53
N LYS A 34 -1.08 19.47 -26.20
CA LYS A 34 -1.57 20.84 -25.97
C LYS A 34 -2.06 21.05 -24.52
N ASP A 35 -2.60 20.00 -23.91
CA ASP A 35 -3.15 20.04 -22.55
C ASP A 35 -2.10 19.70 -21.49
N GLY A 36 -0.88 19.30 -21.90
CA GLY A 36 0.18 18.82 -21.02
C GLY A 36 -0.14 17.50 -20.32
N ALA A 37 -1.26 16.85 -20.63
CA ALA A 37 -1.74 15.64 -19.97
C ALA A 37 -1.07 14.38 -20.51
N ASN A 38 -0.56 14.44 -21.74
CA ASN A 38 0.09 13.32 -22.39
C ASN A 38 1.45 13.71 -22.97
N VAL A 39 2.34 12.72 -23.08
CA VAL A 39 3.54 12.80 -23.91
C VAL A 39 3.28 12.06 -25.21
N VAL A 40 3.61 12.70 -26.32
CA VAL A 40 3.51 12.18 -27.67
C VAL A 40 4.91 11.83 -28.17
N LEU A 41 5.14 10.54 -28.38
CA LEU A 41 6.35 10.02 -29.01
C LEU A 41 6.05 9.71 -30.47
N LYS A 42 6.66 10.50 -31.37
CA LYS A 42 6.53 10.32 -32.83
C LYS A 42 7.63 9.44 -33.37
N ARG A 43 7.28 8.58 -34.31
CA ARG A 43 8.20 7.58 -34.90
C ARG A 43 8.19 7.68 -36.42
N SER A 44 9.33 7.37 -37.04
CA SER A 44 9.42 7.22 -38.49
C SER A 44 8.54 6.04 -38.94
N ASN A 45 7.56 6.30 -39.81
CA ASN A 45 6.74 5.28 -40.48
C ASN A 45 5.92 4.36 -39.56
N GLN A 46 5.64 4.77 -38.33
CA GLN A 46 4.76 4.05 -37.40
C GLN A 46 3.81 5.02 -36.69
N ALA A 47 2.73 4.47 -36.11
CA ALA A 47 1.79 5.26 -35.31
C ALA A 47 2.48 5.87 -34.08
N ASP A 48 2.08 7.10 -33.75
CA ASP A 48 2.50 7.81 -32.55
C ASP A 48 2.10 7.04 -31.29
N ILE A 49 2.93 7.15 -30.24
CA ILE A 49 2.65 6.55 -28.94
C ILE A 49 2.31 7.67 -27.96
N LEU A 50 1.24 7.46 -27.19
CA LEU A 50 0.75 8.41 -26.19
C LEU A 50 0.94 7.86 -24.78
N PHE A 51 1.59 8.65 -23.93
CA PHE A 51 1.79 8.33 -22.51
C PHE A 51 1.02 9.32 -21.65
N ARG A 52 0.00 8.84 -20.93
CA ARG A 52 -0.73 9.68 -19.97
C ARG A 52 0.16 9.99 -18.77
N LEU A 53 0.27 11.25 -18.41
CA LEU A 53 1.02 11.70 -17.24
C LEU A 53 0.15 11.69 -15.96
N PRO A 54 0.73 11.48 -14.78
CA PRO A 54 0.02 11.56 -13.50
C PRO A 54 -0.41 12.99 -13.14
N VAL A 55 0.29 14.00 -13.65
CA VAL A 55 0.00 15.44 -13.49
C VAL A 55 0.36 16.15 -14.78
N ARG A 56 -0.32 17.25 -15.13
CA ARG A 56 -0.04 17.97 -16.37
C ARG A 56 1.34 18.60 -16.35
N SER A 57 2.09 18.37 -17.42
CA SER A 57 3.33 19.08 -17.71
C SER A 57 3.04 20.44 -18.36
N ILE A 58 4.06 21.28 -18.50
CA ILE A 58 4.02 22.43 -19.43
C ILE A 58 3.64 21.93 -20.83
N SER A 59 2.72 22.65 -21.49
CA SER A 59 2.22 22.31 -22.83
C SER A 59 3.26 22.52 -23.90
N SER A 60 3.23 21.67 -24.94
CA SER A 60 4.16 21.72 -26.08
C SER A 60 5.64 21.76 -25.68
N PHE A 61 6.00 21.14 -24.56
CA PHE A 61 7.37 21.06 -24.09
C PHE A 61 8.12 20.02 -24.93
N GLU A 62 9.08 20.49 -25.73
CA GLU A 62 9.95 19.62 -26.53
C GLU A 62 11.02 18.97 -25.66
N ILE A 63 11.25 17.68 -25.88
CA ILE A 63 12.21 16.88 -25.14
C ILE A 63 13.31 16.48 -26.12
N ASP A 64 14.55 16.86 -25.81
CA ASP A 64 15.70 16.53 -26.65
C ASP A 64 15.99 15.03 -26.61
N VAL A 65 15.58 14.33 -27.66
CA VAL A 65 15.72 12.87 -27.87
C VAL A 65 17.18 12.39 -27.76
N LYS A 66 18.17 13.24 -28.10
CA LYS A 66 19.60 12.86 -28.05
C LYS A 66 20.13 12.69 -26.63
N SER A 67 19.50 13.36 -25.65
CA SER A 67 19.91 13.30 -24.24
C SER A 67 19.43 12.04 -23.50
N VAL A 68 18.63 11.18 -24.17
CA VAL A 68 17.75 10.22 -23.48
C VAL A 68 17.98 8.75 -23.86
N SER A 69 18.82 8.47 -24.85
CA SER A 69 19.01 7.11 -25.39
C SER A 69 20.13 6.33 -24.67
N LYS A 70 19.76 5.33 -23.86
CA LYS A 70 20.67 4.24 -23.46
C LYS A 70 19.94 2.90 -23.57
N ASP A 71 20.50 1.97 -24.32
CA ASP A 71 20.17 0.53 -24.31
C ASP A 71 18.66 0.19 -24.26
N GLY A 72 17.85 0.70 -25.20
CA GLY A 72 16.41 0.32 -25.33
C GLY A 72 15.46 0.98 -24.33
N TYR A 73 15.95 1.90 -23.49
CA TYR A 73 15.14 2.66 -22.54
C TYR A 73 15.41 4.15 -22.65
N MET A 74 14.37 4.92 -22.37
CA MET A 74 14.36 6.36 -22.40
C MET A 74 13.86 6.89 -21.05
N ALA A 75 14.66 7.69 -20.36
CA ALA A 75 14.29 8.30 -19.09
C ALA A 75 14.50 9.82 -19.11
N PHE A 76 13.43 10.57 -18.90
CA PHE A 76 13.44 12.04 -18.94
C PHE A 76 12.56 12.63 -17.84
N LYS A 77 12.74 13.94 -17.59
CA LYS A 77 11.97 14.69 -16.62
C LYS A 77 11.22 15.82 -17.31
N LEU A 78 9.98 16.02 -16.88
CA LEU A 78 9.10 17.06 -17.37
C LEU A 78 8.77 18.05 -16.25
N PRO A 79 8.87 19.37 -16.50
CA PRO A 79 8.40 20.36 -15.56
C PRO A 79 6.87 20.34 -15.48
N VAL A 80 6.33 20.45 -14.27
CA VAL A 80 4.89 20.43 -14.05
C VAL A 80 4.27 21.80 -14.31
N CYS A 81 3.03 21.82 -14.80
CA CYS A 81 2.26 23.05 -14.97
C CYS A 81 1.97 23.70 -13.59
N PRO A 82 2.35 24.97 -13.36
CA PRO A 82 2.19 25.61 -12.05
C PRO A 82 0.74 25.70 -11.55
N ASN A 83 -0.22 25.82 -12.47
CA ASN A 83 -1.64 26.00 -12.16
C ASN A 83 -2.44 24.68 -12.17
N ASP A 84 -1.76 23.53 -12.15
CA ASP A 84 -2.45 22.26 -12.04
C ASP A 84 -3.00 22.10 -10.61
N SER A 85 -4.30 21.82 -10.48
CA SER A 85 -4.97 21.65 -9.19
C SER A 85 -4.37 20.52 -8.36
N ILE A 86 -3.71 19.54 -8.99
CA ILE A 86 -2.97 18.47 -8.32
C ILE A 86 -1.68 19.02 -7.69
N VAL A 87 -1.05 20.04 -8.26
CA VAL A 87 0.13 20.70 -7.65
C VAL A 87 -0.29 21.48 -6.42
N GLU A 88 -1.34 22.30 -6.52
CA GLU A 88 -1.84 23.07 -5.39
C GLU A 88 -2.31 22.17 -4.23
N SER A 89 -2.96 21.05 -4.55
CA SER A 89 -3.35 20.05 -3.54
C SER A 89 -2.16 19.24 -3.04
N ALA A 90 -1.16 18.93 -3.87
CA ALA A 90 0.04 18.21 -3.44
C ALA A 90 0.91 19.05 -2.50
N GLU A 91 0.98 20.37 -2.69
CA GLU A 91 1.66 21.29 -1.79
C GLU A 91 0.97 21.41 -0.44
N ARG A 92 -0.38 21.32 -0.40
CA ARG A 92 -1.16 21.40 0.84
C ARG A 92 -1.41 20.05 1.54
N SER A 93 -1.35 18.93 0.81
CA SER A 93 -1.95 17.64 1.21
C SER A 93 -1.02 16.43 1.11
N ARG A 94 0.31 16.59 1.01
CA ARG A 94 1.27 15.47 1.01
C ARG A 94 2.34 15.58 2.09
N THR A 95 1.99 16.16 3.23
CA THR A 95 2.74 15.89 4.47
C THR A 95 2.61 14.41 4.80
N LEU A 96 3.60 13.84 5.50
CA LEU A 96 3.51 12.47 6.02
C LEU A 96 2.18 12.26 6.76
N ASP A 97 1.80 13.25 7.56
CA ASP A 97 0.52 13.30 8.27
C ASP A 97 -0.68 13.21 7.33
N SER A 98 -0.68 13.94 6.21
CA SER A 98 -1.80 13.90 5.25
C SER A 98 -1.93 12.55 4.55
N LEU A 99 -0.83 11.83 4.32
CA LEU A 99 -0.85 10.51 3.67
C LEU A 99 -1.20 9.39 4.65
N THR A 100 -1.02 9.64 5.95
CA THR A 100 -1.48 8.79 7.04
C THR A 100 -2.71 9.38 7.75
N THR A 101 -3.42 10.32 7.13
CA THR A 101 -4.64 10.89 7.73
C THR A 101 -5.71 9.81 7.83
N LYS A 102 -6.47 9.89 8.92
CA LYS A 102 -7.50 8.92 9.35
C LYS A 102 -8.67 8.73 8.37
N ASP A 103 -8.74 9.56 7.33
CA ASP A 103 -9.83 9.60 6.35
C ASP A 103 -9.40 9.09 4.95
N ALA A 104 -8.12 8.75 4.75
CA ALA A 104 -7.58 8.41 3.43
C ALA A 104 -7.64 6.91 3.08
N PHE A 105 -8.15 6.07 3.98
CA PHE A 105 -8.26 4.62 3.77
C PHE A 105 -9.71 4.17 3.61
N LEU A 106 -9.88 3.05 2.89
CA LEU A 106 -11.18 2.45 2.63
C LEU A 106 -11.90 2.10 3.93
N TRP A 107 -13.19 2.45 3.99
CA TRP A 107 -14.02 2.33 5.19
C TRP A 107 -13.45 3.14 6.35
N SER A 108 -13.09 4.41 6.09
CA SER A 108 -12.72 5.34 7.14
C SER A 108 -13.90 5.64 8.07
N ALA A 109 -13.62 6.12 9.29
CA ALA A 109 -14.70 6.50 10.20
C ALA A 109 -15.62 7.57 9.58
N LYS A 110 -15.07 8.48 8.78
CA LYS A 110 -15.82 9.48 8.01
C LYS A 110 -16.76 8.84 6.99
N GLU A 111 -16.25 7.91 6.17
CA GLU A 111 -17.06 7.17 5.21
C GLU A 111 -18.17 6.37 5.90
N LEU A 112 -17.86 5.66 6.99
CA LEU A 112 -18.84 4.85 7.70
C LEU A 112 -19.91 5.69 8.40
N ARG A 113 -19.56 6.89 8.91
CA ARG A 113 -20.56 7.84 9.41
C ARG A 113 -21.48 8.35 8.31
N ALA A 114 -20.94 8.61 7.11
CA ALA A 114 -21.75 8.99 5.96
C ALA A 114 -22.72 7.86 5.57
N VAL A 115 -22.24 6.61 5.49
CA VAL A 115 -23.10 5.44 5.25
C VAL A 115 -24.17 5.29 6.33
N LYS A 116 -23.82 5.46 7.60
CA LYS A 116 -24.79 5.43 8.71
C LYS A 116 -25.85 6.53 8.61
N SER A 117 -25.51 7.70 8.04
CA SER A 117 -26.48 8.79 7.85
C SER A 117 -27.51 8.53 6.75
N GLU A 118 -27.29 7.51 5.92
CA GLU A 118 -28.22 7.08 4.85
C GLU A 118 -29.33 6.15 5.36
N ILE A 119 -29.35 5.83 6.65
CA ILE A 119 -30.35 4.96 7.26
C ILE A 119 -31.70 5.69 7.33
N SER A 120 -32.72 5.06 6.76
CA SER A 120 -34.13 5.40 6.86
C SER A 120 -34.90 4.26 7.55
N GLU A 121 -36.16 4.50 7.92
CA GLU A 121 -37.01 3.49 8.54
C GLU A 121 -37.14 2.23 7.65
N GLU A 122 -37.15 2.39 6.33
CA GLU A 122 -37.33 1.31 5.35
C GLU A 122 -36.09 0.40 5.19
N ASN A 123 -34.88 0.92 5.41
CA ASN A 123 -33.61 0.20 5.17
C ASN A 123 -32.79 -0.06 6.45
N THR A 124 -33.35 0.23 7.62
CA THR A 124 -32.72 0.15 8.96
C THR A 124 -32.08 -1.21 9.26
N SER A 125 -32.60 -2.29 8.69
CA SER A 125 -32.12 -3.66 8.88
C SER A 125 -31.25 -4.19 7.74
N GLN A 126 -30.85 -3.33 6.79
CA GLN A 126 -30.07 -3.73 5.62
C GLN A 126 -28.69 -3.09 5.57
N ILE A 127 -28.52 -1.89 6.13
CA ILE A 127 -27.24 -1.16 6.11
C ILE A 127 -26.34 -1.61 7.26
N GLY A 128 -25.09 -1.98 6.93
CA GLY A 128 -24.06 -2.31 7.91
C GLY A 128 -23.04 -3.31 7.40
N PHE A 129 -22.36 -3.98 8.33
CA PHE A 129 -21.37 -5.01 8.00
C PHE A 129 -21.99 -6.40 7.95
N LEU A 130 -21.79 -7.08 6.83
CA LEU A 130 -22.23 -8.45 6.61
C LEU A 130 -21.06 -9.41 6.70
N CYS A 131 -21.34 -10.69 6.95
CA CYS A 131 -20.33 -11.73 6.91
C CYS A 131 -19.74 -11.86 5.49
N ALA A 132 -18.41 -11.87 5.38
CA ALA A 132 -17.76 -12.05 4.08
C ALA A 132 -18.08 -13.38 3.38
N LYS A 133 -18.51 -14.42 4.12
CA LYS A 133 -18.84 -15.73 3.53
C LYS A 133 -20.33 -15.87 3.18
N CYS A 134 -21.22 -15.74 4.16
CA CYS A 134 -22.65 -15.97 3.94
C CYS A 134 -23.47 -14.71 3.64
N LYS A 135 -22.85 -13.52 3.69
CA LYS A 135 -23.50 -12.22 3.45
C LYS A 135 -24.65 -11.89 4.43
N GLU A 136 -24.74 -12.59 5.56
CA GLU A 136 -25.69 -12.25 6.63
C GLU A 136 -25.22 -11.04 7.44
N LEU A 137 -26.16 -10.22 7.91
CA LEU A 137 -25.87 -8.96 8.61
C LEU A 137 -25.36 -9.23 10.03
N LEU A 138 -24.08 -8.90 10.27
CA LEU A 138 -23.42 -9.09 11.56
C LEU A 138 -23.47 -7.83 12.43
N ILE A 139 -23.26 -6.66 11.82
CA ILE A 139 -23.20 -5.37 12.52
C ILE A 139 -24.19 -4.41 11.83
N PRO A 140 -25.46 -4.39 12.26
CA PRO A 140 -26.43 -3.42 11.77
C PRO A 140 -26.05 -2.00 12.21
N PHE A 141 -25.95 -1.06 11.26
CA PHE A 141 -25.59 0.32 11.61
C PHE A 141 -26.67 1.06 12.39
N SER A 142 -27.91 0.57 12.34
CA SER A 142 -29.01 1.01 13.22
C SER A 142 -28.73 0.75 14.71
N ARG A 143 -27.91 -0.26 15.04
CA ARG A 143 -27.47 -0.52 16.42
C ARG A 143 -26.21 0.25 16.80
N VAL A 144 -25.42 0.71 15.83
CA VAL A 144 -24.18 1.44 16.09
C VAL A 144 -24.50 2.84 16.60
N ARG A 145 -24.09 3.16 17.82
CA ARG A 145 -24.31 4.47 18.46
C ARG A 145 -23.25 5.48 18.09
N ARG A 146 -22.00 5.03 18.00
CA ARG A 146 -20.84 5.89 17.75
C ARG A 146 -19.82 5.19 16.86
N ILE A 147 -19.21 5.96 15.96
CA ILE A 147 -18.12 5.53 15.08
C ILE A 147 -16.98 6.51 15.31
N ASP A 148 -15.87 6.02 15.85
CA ASP A 148 -14.65 6.78 16.10
C ASP A 148 -13.53 6.30 15.18
N ALA A 149 -12.63 7.20 14.81
CA ALA A 149 -11.41 6.82 14.11
C ALA A 149 -10.36 6.40 15.14
N MET A 150 -9.65 5.30 14.89
CA MET A 150 -8.44 4.98 15.63
C MET A 150 -7.42 6.11 15.42
N PRO A 151 -6.75 6.63 16.47
CA PRO A 151 -5.83 7.74 16.29
C PRO A 151 -4.58 7.38 15.46
N SER A 152 -3.68 6.59 16.04
CA SER A 152 -2.47 6.07 15.42
C SER A 152 -2.24 4.70 16.03
N GLU A 153 -1.75 3.74 15.23
CA GLU A 153 -1.37 2.42 15.73
C GLU A 153 -0.32 2.52 16.86
N PHE A 154 0.51 3.55 16.80
CA PHE A 154 1.60 3.83 17.74
C PHE A 154 1.21 4.85 18.82
N TRP A 155 -0.07 5.19 18.94
CA TRP A 155 -0.52 6.18 19.92
C TRP A 155 -0.12 5.81 21.34
N SER A 156 -0.32 4.55 21.73
CA SER A 156 0.05 4.08 23.07
C SER A 156 1.55 4.22 23.36
N GLU A 157 2.40 4.05 22.34
CA GLU A 157 3.85 4.27 22.44
C GLU A 157 4.20 5.76 22.45
N MET A 158 3.48 6.59 21.69
CA MET A 158 3.66 8.05 21.74
C MET A 158 3.32 8.65 23.11
N MET A 159 2.34 8.09 23.80
CA MET A 159 2.00 8.50 25.17
C MET A 159 3.16 8.29 26.15
N GLU A 160 4.13 7.41 25.85
CA GLU A 160 5.32 7.22 26.66
C GLU A 160 6.27 8.42 26.60
N PHE A 161 6.21 9.20 25.51
CA PHE A 161 7.08 10.35 25.29
C PHE A 161 6.38 11.69 25.53
N TRP A 162 5.05 11.69 25.69
CA TRP A 162 4.26 12.90 25.86
C TRP A 162 4.02 13.22 27.33
N HIS A 163 4.90 14.03 27.91
CA HIS A 163 4.75 14.52 29.28
C HIS A 163 5.18 15.99 29.37
N CYS A 164 4.34 16.85 29.96
CA CYS A 164 4.73 18.25 30.23
C CYS A 164 5.77 18.35 31.36
N GLU A 165 5.71 17.41 32.31
CA GLU A 165 6.64 17.26 33.43
C GLU A 165 6.98 15.77 33.59
N ARG A 166 8.20 15.45 34.01
CA ARG A 166 8.64 14.06 34.18
C ARG A 166 7.71 13.36 35.20
N PRO A 167 7.01 12.28 34.83
CA PRO A 167 6.06 11.63 35.74
C PRO A 167 6.80 11.07 36.97
N GLU A 168 6.33 11.41 38.17
CA GLU A 168 6.81 10.82 39.41
C GLU A 168 6.34 9.36 39.53
N THR A 169 7.22 8.48 40.00
CA THR A 169 6.92 7.05 40.14
C THR A 169 5.85 6.84 41.21
N GLY A 170 4.76 6.13 40.89
CA GLY A 170 3.71 5.75 41.86
C GLY A 170 2.63 6.79 42.18
N GLY A 171 2.59 7.93 41.48
CA GLY A 171 1.53 8.92 41.60
C GLY A 171 0.35 8.72 40.62
N PRO A 172 -0.74 9.50 40.74
CA PRO A 172 -1.86 9.50 39.78
C PRO A 172 -1.46 10.01 38.37
N ASN A 173 -0.31 10.68 38.27
CA ASN A 173 0.34 11.07 37.01
C ASN A 173 1.56 10.18 36.70
N SER A 174 1.66 9.00 37.32
CA SER A 174 2.69 8.04 36.95
C SER A 174 2.51 7.58 35.52
N TYR A 175 3.64 7.18 34.94
CA TYR A 175 3.73 6.66 33.58
C TYR A 175 2.70 5.55 33.31
N GLU A 176 2.61 4.56 34.20
CA GLU A 176 1.69 3.43 34.06
C GLU A 176 0.24 3.88 34.04
N THR A 177 -0.13 4.79 34.95
CA THR A 177 -1.50 5.29 35.08
C THR A 177 -1.93 6.13 33.88
N VAL A 178 -1.04 6.98 33.36
CA VAL A 178 -1.29 7.80 32.17
C VAL A 178 -1.40 6.91 30.92
N ARG A 179 -0.51 5.93 30.78
CA ARG A 179 -0.54 4.97 29.68
C ARG A 179 -1.81 4.11 29.70
N GLU A 180 -2.25 3.64 30.86
CA GLU A 180 -3.52 2.90 30.96
C GLU A 180 -4.73 3.79 30.61
N ARG A 181 -4.75 5.02 31.11
CA ARG A 181 -5.88 5.95 30.90
C ARG A 181 -6.00 6.45 29.46
N PHE A 182 -4.89 6.75 28.81
CA PHE A 182 -4.89 7.42 27.50
C PHE A 182 -4.33 6.57 26.35
N GLY A 183 -3.67 5.45 26.66
CA GLY A 183 -3.13 4.52 25.67
C GLY A 183 -4.13 3.43 25.26
N SER A 184 -5.20 3.21 26.05
CA SER A 184 -6.18 2.16 25.78
C SER A 184 -7.48 2.69 25.19
N PHE A 185 -7.83 2.20 23.99
CA PHE A 185 -9.03 2.61 23.25
C PHE A 185 -10.11 1.52 23.28
N HIS A 186 -10.82 1.46 24.40
CA HIS A 186 -11.91 0.52 24.57
C HIS A 186 -13.19 1.04 23.89
N PRO A 187 -13.83 0.24 23.00
CA PRO A 187 -15.09 0.63 22.39
C PRO A 187 -16.20 0.68 23.44
N ARG A 188 -16.96 1.78 23.45
CA ARG A 188 -18.18 1.87 24.27
C ARG A 188 -19.24 0.90 23.74
N LYS A 189 -20.25 0.63 24.58
CA LYS A 189 -21.41 -0.20 24.18
C LYS A 189 -21.98 0.23 22.83
N CYS A 190 -22.13 -0.72 21.93
CA CYS A 190 -22.61 -0.55 20.56
C CYS A 190 -21.84 0.52 19.77
N SER A 191 -20.52 0.61 19.93
CA SER A 191 -19.66 1.57 19.22
C SER A 191 -18.58 0.86 18.41
N LEU A 192 -18.11 1.52 17.36
CA LEU A 192 -17.03 1.04 16.50
C LEU A 192 -15.86 2.01 16.58
N ILE A 193 -14.65 1.49 16.77
CA ILE A 193 -13.41 2.23 16.53
C ILE A 193 -12.79 1.67 15.25
N VAL A 194 -12.48 2.56 14.32
CA VAL A 194 -12.13 2.20 12.95
C VAL A 194 -10.64 2.41 12.74
N GLY A 195 -9.90 1.31 12.60
CA GLY A 195 -8.48 1.31 12.18
C GLY A 195 -8.34 1.32 10.66
N SER A 196 -7.09 1.37 10.19
CA SER A 196 -6.76 1.39 8.76
C SER A 196 -7.24 0.12 8.04
N TYR A 197 -7.03 -1.05 8.65
CA TYR A 197 -7.40 -2.37 8.11
C TYR A 197 -8.27 -3.23 9.05
N TYR A 198 -8.66 -2.72 10.21
CA TYR A 198 -9.45 -3.46 11.21
C TYR A 198 -10.53 -2.59 11.87
N LEU A 199 -11.40 -3.24 12.63
CA LEU A 199 -12.44 -2.65 13.47
C LEU A 199 -12.25 -3.12 14.91
N VAL A 200 -12.40 -2.22 15.88
CA VAL A 200 -12.47 -2.55 17.31
C VAL A 200 -13.91 -2.38 17.77
N LEU A 201 -14.46 -3.43 18.35
CA LEU A 201 -15.85 -3.49 18.83
C LEU A 201 -15.98 -4.54 19.93
N ASN A 202 -17.04 -4.44 20.73
CA ASN A 202 -17.42 -5.52 21.63
C ASN A 202 -18.30 -6.53 20.86
N ALA A 203 -17.85 -7.77 20.71
CA ALA A 203 -18.56 -8.79 19.94
C ALA A 203 -20.00 -9.01 20.44
N GLY A 204 -20.20 -8.99 21.77
CA GLY A 204 -21.51 -9.20 22.41
C GLY A 204 -22.53 -8.08 22.15
N ASP A 205 -22.11 -6.93 21.60
CA ASP A 205 -23.05 -5.87 21.20
C ASP A 205 -23.72 -6.15 19.84
N PHE A 206 -23.23 -7.15 19.09
CA PHE A 206 -23.61 -7.43 17.71
C PHE A 206 -23.84 -8.93 17.47
N HIS A 207 -24.16 -9.33 16.23
CA HIS A 207 -24.41 -10.74 15.88
C HIS A 207 -23.09 -11.48 15.62
N ILE A 208 -22.23 -11.55 16.64
CA ILE A 208 -20.95 -12.25 16.62
C ILE A 208 -20.91 -13.16 17.84
N LEU A 209 -20.69 -14.47 17.62
CA LEU A 209 -20.66 -15.45 18.71
C LEU A 209 -19.22 -15.78 19.11
N PRO A 210 -18.98 -16.20 20.36
CA PRO A 210 -17.76 -16.91 20.73
C PRO A 210 -17.62 -18.16 19.86
N GLY A 211 -16.41 -18.42 19.34
CA GLY A 211 -16.18 -19.57 18.47
C GLY A 211 -16.15 -20.89 19.22
N ALA A 212 -16.76 -21.93 18.64
CA ALA A 212 -16.84 -23.26 19.26
C ALA A 212 -15.62 -24.16 18.94
N ASN A 213 -14.91 -23.90 17.83
CA ASN A 213 -13.90 -24.80 17.25
C ASN A 213 -12.51 -24.13 17.09
N GLY A 214 -11.95 -23.60 18.18
CA GLY A 214 -10.56 -23.09 18.21
C GLY A 214 -10.35 -21.67 17.68
N GLY A 215 -11.37 -21.03 17.09
CA GLY A 215 -11.39 -19.59 16.81
C GLY A 215 -12.05 -18.81 17.96
N LYS A 216 -11.60 -17.58 18.25
CA LYS A 216 -12.17 -16.77 19.35
C LYS A 216 -13.61 -16.33 19.04
N TYR A 217 -13.94 -16.06 17.78
CA TYR A 217 -15.27 -15.61 17.34
C TYR A 217 -15.72 -16.29 16.04
N GLU A 218 -17.03 -16.40 15.86
CA GLU A 218 -17.65 -16.96 14.66
C GLU A 218 -18.93 -16.22 14.24
N CYS A 219 -19.29 -16.39 12.97
CA CYS A 219 -20.57 -15.96 12.44
C CYS A 219 -21.70 -16.89 12.95
N PRO A 220 -22.77 -16.37 13.58
CA PRO A 220 -23.88 -17.20 14.07
C PRO A 220 -24.66 -17.95 12.98
N PHE A 221 -24.57 -17.52 11.73
CA PHE A 221 -25.38 -18.05 10.64
C PHE A 221 -24.67 -19.14 9.83
N CYS A 222 -23.36 -19.02 9.64
CA CYS A 222 -22.57 -19.97 8.83
C CYS A 222 -21.37 -20.56 9.56
N HIS A 223 -21.24 -20.29 10.86
CA HIS A 223 -20.18 -20.75 11.75
C HIS A 223 -18.75 -20.52 11.24
N THR A 224 -18.59 -19.54 10.34
CA THR A 224 -17.28 -19.19 9.83
C THR A 224 -16.53 -18.39 10.86
N SER A 225 -15.32 -18.85 11.17
CA SER A 225 -14.42 -18.15 12.08
C SER A 225 -14.20 -16.71 11.61
N LEU A 226 -14.42 -15.77 12.52
CA LEU A 226 -14.08 -14.36 12.34
C LEU A 226 -12.74 -14.16 13.02
N GLU A 227 -11.69 -14.00 12.21
CA GLU A 227 -10.34 -13.78 12.72
C GLU A 227 -10.34 -12.54 13.62
N SER A 228 -9.71 -12.62 14.79
CA SER A 228 -9.42 -11.45 15.61
C SER A 228 -8.02 -11.54 16.17
N SER A 229 -7.41 -10.38 16.38
CA SER A 229 -6.15 -10.25 17.10
C SER A 229 -6.37 -9.37 18.32
N LEU A 230 -5.70 -9.71 19.42
CA LEU A 230 -5.64 -8.82 20.57
C LEU A 230 -4.63 -7.71 20.31
N ASP A 231 -4.97 -6.51 20.75
CA ASP A 231 -4.01 -5.41 20.80
C ASP A 231 -3.32 -5.29 22.15
N SER A 232 -2.40 -4.32 22.26
CA SER A 232 -1.65 -4.05 23.49
C SER A 232 -2.54 -3.70 24.69
N SER A 233 -3.78 -3.30 24.43
CA SER A 233 -4.80 -2.97 25.43
C SER A 233 -5.84 -4.08 25.61
N SER A 234 -5.58 -5.29 25.09
CA SER A 234 -6.48 -6.44 25.14
C SER A 234 -7.83 -6.22 24.44
N ASN A 235 -7.92 -5.27 23.51
CA ASN A 235 -9.11 -5.11 22.67
C ASN A 235 -9.10 -6.09 21.50
N ASP A 236 -10.29 -6.56 21.14
CA ASP A 236 -10.47 -7.39 19.96
C ASP A 236 -10.48 -6.56 18.68
N ARG A 237 -9.45 -6.76 17.86
CA ARG A 237 -9.35 -6.19 16.52
C ARG A 237 -9.81 -7.21 15.50
N PHE A 238 -10.91 -6.90 14.83
CA PHE A 238 -11.45 -7.68 13.73
C PHE A 238 -10.94 -7.10 12.41
N PRO A 239 -10.18 -7.86 11.61
CA PRO A 239 -9.80 -7.39 10.29
C PRO A 239 -11.01 -7.09 9.41
N LYS A 240 -10.93 -6.03 8.61
CA LYS A 240 -12.04 -5.58 7.75
C LYS A 240 -12.45 -6.62 6.71
N TRP A 241 -11.53 -7.50 6.28
CA TRP A 241 -11.82 -8.59 5.33
C TRP A 241 -12.68 -9.72 5.89
N ASN A 242 -12.99 -9.71 7.20
CA ASN A 242 -14.05 -10.56 7.75
C ASN A 242 -15.45 -10.14 7.29
N PHE A 243 -15.58 -8.90 6.80
CA PHE A 243 -16.85 -8.27 6.52
C PHE A 243 -17.00 -7.82 5.07
N LEU A 244 -18.25 -7.61 4.67
CA LEU A 244 -18.64 -6.79 3.53
C LEU A 244 -19.39 -5.57 4.06
N LEU A 245 -19.28 -4.42 3.38
CA LEU A 245 -20.04 -3.22 3.72
C LEU A 245 -21.19 -3.04 2.74
N ARG A 246 -22.43 -3.05 3.24
CA ARG A 246 -23.61 -2.63 2.45
C ARG A 246 -24.00 -1.22 2.86
N ASN A 247 -24.03 -0.31 1.89
CA ASN A 247 -24.60 1.03 2.03
C ASN A 247 -25.95 1.11 1.30
N GLY A 248 -26.72 2.18 1.50
CA GLY A 248 -28.05 2.31 0.90
C GLY A 248 -28.04 2.64 -0.59
N LYS A 249 -26.86 2.93 -1.16
CA LYS A 249 -26.69 3.44 -2.54
C LYS A 249 -26.20 2.40 -3.53
N LEU A 250 -25.54 1.35 -3.07
CA LEU A 250 -24.98 0.30 -3.91
C LEU A 250 -25.88 -0.93 -3.84
N GLU A 251 -26.19 -1.49 -5.01
CA GLU A 251 -26.90 -2.77 -5.11
C GLU A 251 -26.07 -3.90 -4.47
N ASP A 252 -24.74 -3.82 -4.59
CA ASP A 252 -23.80 -4.82 -4.07
C ASP A 252 -23.03 -4.35 -2.83
N ALA A 253 -22.78 -5.30 -1.92
CA ALA A 253 -21.94 -5.06 -0.76
C ALA A 253 -20.46 -5.00 -1.17
N MET A 254 -19.76 -3.97 -0.70
CA MET A 254 -18.34 -3.75 -0.96
C MET A 254 -17.48 -4.70 -0.13
N SER A 255 -16.37 -5.18 -0.70
CA SER A 255 -15.34 -5.91 0.04
C SER A 255 -14.18 -4.99 0.43
N PHE A 256 -13.46 -5.35 1.49
CA PHE A 256 -12.20 -4.72 1.83
C PHE A 256 -11.04 -5.51 1.21
N PRO A 257 -10.28 -4.95 0.24
CA PRO A 257 -9.20 -5.69 -0.42
C PRO A 257 -8.08 -6.06 0.56
N PRO A 258 -7.74 -7.35 0.74
CA PRO A 258 -6.75 -7.79 1.72
C PRO A 258 -5.34 -7.20 1.52
N TYR A 259 -4.96 -6.86 0.28
CA TYR A 259 -3.68 -6.21 -0.01
C TYR A 259 -3.52 -4.83 0.63
N LEU A 260 -4.61 -4.19 1.07
CA LEU A 260 -4.54 -2.92 1.81
C LEU A 260 -3.95 -3.11 3.21
N TYR A 261 -3.99 -4.32 3.79
CA TYR A 261 -3.36 -4.59 5.08
C TYR A 261 -1.84 -4.34 5.08
N PRO A 262 -1.03 -5.02 4.24
CA PRO A 262 0.40 -4.78 4.22
C PRO A 262 0.71 -3.33 3.83
N PHE A 263 -0.06 -2.73 2.91
CA PHE A 263 0.08 -1.31 2.59
C PHE A 263 -0.08 -0.42 3.83
N SER A 264 -1.16 -0.60 4.59
CA SER A 264 -1.43 0.18 5.80
C SER A 264 -0.34 -0.03 6.86
N VAL A 265 0.08 -1.27 7.12
CA VAL A 265 1.14 -1.53 8.11
C VAL A 265 2.46 -0.89 7.71
N LEU A 266 2.84 -0.97 6.43
CA LEU A 266 4.04 -0.30 5.92
C LEU A 266 3.94 1.21 6.13
N MET A 267 2.81 1.82 5.78
CA MET A 267 2.58 3.26 5.96
C MET A 267 2.61 3.68 7.43
N ASP A 268 1.99 2.91 8.33
CA ASP A 268 1.95 3.18 9.76
C ASP A 268 3.35 3.09 10.39
N ASN A 269 4.18 2.13 9.98
CA ASN A 269 5.59 2.05 10.41
C ASN A 269 6.43 3.19 9.82
N ILE A 270 6.22 3.49 8.53
CA ILE A 270 6.91 4.58 7.83
C ILE A 270 6.67 5.92 8.53
N SER A 271 5.45 6.15 9.02
CA SER A 271 5.07 7.40 9.65
C SER A 271 5.50 7.51 11.11
N SER A 272 5.35 6.44 11.88
CA SER A 272 5.64 6.42 13.32
C SER A 272 7.13 6.32 13.66
N SER A 273 7.87 5.49 12.93
CA SER A 273 9.23 5.08 13.30
C SER A 273 10.28 5.43 12.25
N ALA A 274 9.86 6.07 11.14
CA ALA A 274 10.70 6.35 9.98
C ALA A 274 11.39 5.11 9.37
N ILE A 275 10.93 3.90 9.71
CA ILE A 275 11.45 2.65 9.17
C ILE A 275 11.07 2.57 7.68
N ARG A 276 12.02 2.10 6.86
CA ARG A 276 11.86 1.94 5.41
C ARG A 276 12.19 0.53 4.92
N PHE A 277 12.76 -0.30 5.77
CA PHE A 277 13.12 -1.68 5.47
C PHE A 277 12.25 -2.63 6.29
N PHE A 278 11.69 -3.62 5.60
CA PHE A 278 10.74 -4.55 6.18
C PHE A 278 11.14 -5.97 5.80
N ASP A 279 11.20 -6.84 6.80
CA ASP A 279 11.36 -8.27 6.63
C ASP A 279 9.97 -8.91 6.71
N VAL A 280 9.41 -9.27 5.55
CA VAL A 280 8.05 -9.76 5.43
C VAL A 280 8.09 -11.28 5.33
N HIS A 281 7.49 -11.96 6.30
CA HIS A 281 7.42 -13.42 6.37
C HIS A 281 6.03 -13.91 6.08
N LEU A 282 5.96 -15.01 5.35
CA LEU A 282 4.74 -15.80 5.32
C LEU A 282 4.61 -16.57 6.63
N GLN A 283 3.49 -16.41 7.32
CA GLN A 283 3.21 -17.15 8.55
C GLN A 283 3.24 -18.65 8.29
N ASN A 284 3.89 -19.40 9.19
CA ASN A 284 4.07 -20.85 9.12
C ASN A 284 4.86 -21.34 7.89
N SER A 285 5.72 -20.49 7.31
CA SER A 285 6.61 -20.86 6.22
C SER A 285 7.97 -20.17 6.35
N ASP A 286 9.01 -20.76 5.78
CA ASP A 286 10.35 -20.15 5.68
C ASP A 286 10.48 -19.12 4.54
N THR A 287 9.39 -18.86 3.82
CA THR A 287 9.34 -17.86 2.76
C THR A 287 9.32 -16.46 3.36
N SER A 288 10.32 -15.66 2.99
CA SER A 288 10.43 -14.26 3.36
C SER A 288 10.81 -13.41 2.16
N ILE A 289 10.39 -12.15 2.17
CA ILE A 289 10.87 -11.11 1.27
C ILE A 289 11.35 -9.92 2.09
N VAL A 290 12.43 -9.29 1.63
CA VAL A 290 12.84 -7.98 2.15
C VAL A 290 12.25 -6.92 1.26
N VAL A 291 11.52 -5.96 1.86
CA VAL A 291 10.91 -4.83 1.18
C VAL A 291 11.60 -3.56 1.62
N TRP A 292 12.03 -2.75 0.66
CA TRP A 292 12.49 -1.39 0.89
C TRP A 292 11.49 -0.41 0.28
N CYS A 293 10.89 0.43 1.12
CA CYS A 293 10.04 1.55 0.71
C CYS A 293 10.89 2.82 0.55
N PHE A 294 11.01 3.36 -0.65
CA PHE A 294 11.85 4.54 -0.93
C PHE A 294 11.05 5.81 -1.01
N ASN A 295 9.79 5.68 -1.44
CA ASN A 295 8.92 6.81 -1.67
C ASN A 295 7.46 6.40 -1.45
N PHE A 296 6.64 7.35 -1.04
CA PHE A 296 5.24 7.16 -0.66
C PHE A 296 4.43 8.40 -1.06
N GLY A 297 3.12 8.26 -1.21
CA GLY A 297 2.28 9.37 -1.67
C GLY A 297 2.51 9.76 -3.12
N LEU A 298 2.98 8.83 -3.95
CA LEU A 298 3.24 9.07 -5.36
C LEU A 298 1.96 8.98 -6.19
N ASP A 299 1.85 9.84 -7.19
CA ASP A 299 0.88 9.66 -8.27
C ASP A 299 1.60 9.10 -9.48
N VAL A 300 1.10 7.97 -9.97
CA VAL A 300 1.77 7.21 -11.04
C VAL A 300 0.80 6.85 -12.15
N THR A 301 1.34 6.73 -13.36
CA THR A 301 0.67 6.14 -14.52
C THR A 301 1.59 5.13 -15.17
N SER A 302 1.01 4.09 -15.77
CA SER A 302 1.75 3.06 -16.49
C SER A 302 0.98 2.55 -17.70
N ALA A 303 1.70 1.89 -18.61
CA ALA A 303 1.12 1.29 -19.81
C ALA A 303 0.02 0.26 -19.52
N GLN A 304 0.10 -0.43 -18.37
CA GLN A 304 -0.83 -1.50 -17.99
C GLN A 304 -2.15 -0.95 -17.46
N ASN A 305 -2.10 0.17 -16.71
CA ASN A 305 -3.26 0.66 -15.99
C ASN A 305 -4.02 1.76 -16.75
N GLY A 306 -3.34 2.54 -17.59
CA GLY A 306 -3.93 3.64 -18.37
C GLY A 306 -4.60 4.76 -17.55
N ARG A 307 -4.68 4.58 -16.23
CA ARG A 307 -5.32 5.43 -15.23
C ARG A 307 -4.26 5.95 -14.28
N ILE A 308 -4.56 7.11 -13.68
CA ILE A 308 -3.73 7.68 -12.63
C ILE A 308 -4.01 6.91 -11.34
N MET A 309 -2.96 6.35 -10.76
CA MET A 309 -3.00 5.78 -9.42
C MET A 309 -2.46 6.81 -8.44
N HIS A 310 -3.23 7.11 -7.40
CA HIS A 310 -2.86 8.09 -6.38
C HIS A 310 -2.34 7.39 -5.13
N ASN A 311 -1.58 8.13 -4.32
CA ASN A 311 -1.08 7.67 -3.02
C ASN A 311 -0.35 6.31 -3.05
N CYS A 312 0.49 6.12 -4.07
CA CYS A 312 1.23 4.88 -4.28
C CYS A 312 2.52 4.83 -3.46
N LEU A 313 2.93 3.59 -3.13
CA LEU A 313 4.23 3.26 -2.55
C LEU A 313 5.18 2.81 -3.66
N LYS A 314 6.40 3.36 -3.65
CA LYS A 314 7.52 2.86 -4.46
C LYS A 314 8.36 1.92 -3.61
N ILE A 315 8.30 0.64 -3.96
CA ILE A 315 8.98 -0.42 -3.26
C ILE A 315 10.03 -1.09 -4.16
N PHE A 316 11.14 -1.49 -3.56
CA PHE A 316 12.02 -2.53 -4.08
C PHE A 316 11.86 -3.74 -3.18
N TYR A 317 11.96 -4.93 -3.73
CA TYR A 317 11.93 -6.15 -2.94
C TYR A 317 13.01 -7.13 -3.38
N GLN A 318 13.38 -8.02 -2.47
CA GLN A 318 14.30 -9.13 -2.70
C GLN A 318 13.72 -10.37 -2.04
N ASP A 319 13.65 -11.46 -2.79
CA ASP A 319 13.11 -12.76 -2.36
C ASP A 319 14.19 -13.86 -2.32
N ALA A 320 15.37 -13.61 -2.87
CA ALA A 320 16.48 -14.56 -2.83
C ALA A 320 17.05 -14.69 -1.41
N LYS A 321 16.90 -15.89 -0.81
CA LYS A 321 17.35 -16.21 0.55
C LYS A 321 18.77 -15.74 0.87
N ALA A 322 19.74 -16.01 0.00
CA ALA A 322 21.13 -15.58 0.20
C ALA A 322 21.30 -14.05 0.28
N ALA A 323 20.53 -13.30 -0.51
CA ALA A 323 20.55 -11.84 -0.49
C ALA A 323 19.83 -11.27 0.75
N ILE A 324 18.75 -11.95 1.19
CA ILE A 324 18.05 -11.63 2.43
C ILE A 324 18.96 -11.86 3.64
N ASP A 325 19.66 -12.99 3.70
CA ASP A 325 20.58 -13.30 4.80
C ASP A 325 21.74 -12.30 4.86
N ALA A 326 22.30 -11.93 3.70
CA ALA A 326 23.31 -10.88 3.61
C ALA A 326 22.77 -9.52 4.08
N PHE A 327 21.54 -9.17 3.71
CA PHE A 327 20.87 -7.94 4.17
C PHE A 327 20.64 -7.97 5.69
N LYS A 328 20.18 -9.08 6.26
CA LYS A 328 19.98 -9.24 7.72
C LYS A 328 21.30 -9.16 8.50
N GLY A 329 22.41 -9.55 7.89
CA GLY A 329 23.75 -9.38 8.46
C GLY A 329 24.20 -7.91 8.53
N THR A 330 23.54 -6.99 7.83
CA THR A 330 23.83 -5.56 7.94
C THR A 330 23.12 -4.95 9.15
N ARG A 331 23.76 -3.99 9.81
CA ARG A 331 23.19 -3.26 10.97
C ARG A 331 22.15 -2.21 10.56
N ILE A 332 21.22 -2.57 9.68
CA ILE A 332 20.12 -1.72 9.24
C ILE A 332 18.90 -1.98 10.12
N ILE A 333 18.30 -0.91 10.65
CA ILE A 333 17.05 -0.99 11.41
C ILE A 333 15.94 -1.42 10.45
N HIS A 334 15.28 -2.53 10.76
CA HIS A 334 14.18 -3.08 9.97
C HIS A 334 13.04 -3.51 10.88
N SER A 335 11.82 -3.50 10.35
CA SER A 335 10.62 -4.00 11.04
C SER A 335 10.24 -5.36 10.45
N THR A 336 9.71 -6.28 11.26
CA THR A 336 9.27 -7.60 10.82
C THR A 336 7.76 -7.62 10.64
N LEU A 337 7.28 -7.96 9.44
CA LEU A 337 5.86 -8.14 9.14
C LEU A 337 5.58 -9.62 8.91
N ARG A 338 4.54 -10.17 9.52
CA ARG A 338 4.08 -11.55 9.26
C ARG A 338 2.71 -11.52 8.60
N LEU A 339 2.60 -12.19 7.45
CA LEU A 339 1.37 -12.26 6.67
C LEU A 339 0.75 -13.65 6.79
N SER A 340 -0.56 -13.73 7.02
CA SER A 340 -1.33 -14.98 6.87
C SER A 340 -1.96 -15.00 5.48
N LEU A 341 -1.67 -16.04 4.68
CA LEU A 341 -2.20 -16.18 3.32
C LEU A 341 -3.65 -16.66 3.25
N SER A 342 -4.33 -16.91 4.38
CA SER A 342 -5.65 -17.55 4.39
C SER A 342 -6.67 -16.90 3.46
N ARG A 343 -6.52 -15.60 3.08
CA ARG A 343 -7.38 -14.89 2.12
C ARG A 343 -6.73 -13.82 1.21
N MET A 344 -5.40 -13.75 1.10
CA MET A 344 -4.75 -12.76 0.23
C MET A 344 -4.70 -13.21 -1.24
N HIS A 345 -5.81 -13.06 -1.96
CA HIS A 345 -5.83 -13.19 -3.41
C HIS A 345 -5.87 -11.79 -4.03
N THR A 346 -4.90 -11.48 -4.89
CA THR A 346 -4.73 -10.24 -5.68
C THR A 346 -3.72 -9.25 -5.09
N ILE A 347 -2.45 -9.44 -5.48
CA ILE A 347 -1.47 -8.36 -5.60
C ILE A 347 -1.31 -8.14 -7.11
N VAL A 348 -1.55 -6.92 -7.59
CA VAL A 348 -1.28 -6.56 -8.98
C VAL A 348 0.23 -6.33 -9.09
N TYR A 349 0.92 -7.30 -9.68
CA TYR A 349 2.35 -7.18 -9.97
C TYR A 349 2.56 -6.24 -11.15
N ILE A 350 3.28 -5.14 -10.92
CA ILE A 350 3.96 -4.44 -12.02
C ILE A 350 5.31 -5.13 -12.14
N ASN A 351 5.42 -6.12 -13.03
CA ASN A 351 6.71 -6.68 -13.41
C ASN A 351 7.57 -5.54 -13.99
N SER A 352 8.55 -5.06 -13.23
CA SER A 352 9.69 -4.38 -13.81
C SER A 352 10.58 -5.46 -14.41
N SER A 353 10.87 -5.36 -15.72
CA SER A 353 11.84 -6.23 -16.37
C SER A 353 13.20 -6.11 -15.67
N GLN A 354 13.98 -7.19 -15.63
CA GLN A 354 15.33 -7.21 -15.03
C GLN A 354 16.22 -6.04 -15.51
N SER A 355 15.99 -5.55 -16.72
CA SER A 355 16.69 -4.41 -17.32
C SER A 355 16.38 -3.07 -16.64
N GLN A 356 15.14 -2.83 -16.20
CA GLN A 356 14.76 -1.61 -15.48
C GLN A 356 15.44 -1.54 -14.10
N THR A 357 15.54 -2.69 -13.41
CA THR A 357 16.28 -2.80 -12.15
C THR A 357 17.77 -2.53 -12.34
N GLN A 358 18.38 -3.05 -13.41
CA GLN A 358 19.79 -2.80 -13.74
C GLN A 358 20.05 -1.34 -14.17
N ALA A 359 19.14 -0.72 -14.93
CA ALA A 359 19.23 0.68 -15.32
C ALA A 359 19.15 1.62 -14.11
N TYR A 360 18.27 1.32 -13.14
CA TYR A 360 18.16 2.09 -11.89
C TYR A 360 19.40 1.93 -11.00
N GLN A 361 19.95 0.71 -10.91
CA GLN A 361 21.22 0.45 -10.22
C GLN A 361 22.41 1.16 -10.87
N ARG A 362 22.41 1.34 -12.20
CA ARG A 362 23.44 2.11 -12.92
C ARG A 362 23.28 3.61 -12.73
N LEU A 363 22.06 4.14 -12.66
CA LEU A 363 21.80 5.57 -12.40
C LEU A 363 22.24 5.98 -10.99
N ASN A 364 22.02 5.12 -9.98
CA ASN A 364 22.43 5.37 -8.60
C ASN A 364 23.96 5.39 -8.37
N ARG A 365 24.77 4.79 -9.26
CA ARG A 365 26.24 4.87 -9.17
C ARG A 365 26.80 6.28 -9.38
N HIS A 366 26.03 7.19 -9.97
CA HIS A 366 26.46 8.56 -10.24
C HIS A 366 26.10 9.58 -9.16
N LEU A 367 25.28 9.21 -8.16
CA LEU A 367 25.03 10.02 -6.97
C LEU A 367 26.05 9.66 -5.88
N LYS A 368 27.29 10.12 -6.06
CA LYS A 368 28.36 9.96 -5.06
C LYS A 368 28.24 11.03 -3.97
N THR A 369 27.78 10.62 -2.78
CA THR A 369 28.48 10.82 -1.49
C THR A 369 27.81 9.97 -0.40
N GLY A 370 28.56 9.01 0.16
CA GLY A 370 28.13 8.15 1.28
C GLY A 370 28.25 6.66 0.95
N ARG A 371 29.31 6.02 1.45
CA ARG A 371 29.67 4.62 1.19
C ARG A 371 28.63 3.62 1.72
N LEU A 372 28.19 2.70 0.86
CA LEU A 372 28.45 1.25 1.04
C LEU A 372 28.41 0.57 -0.35
N HIS A 373 29.50 -0.11 -0.71
CA HIS A 373 29.66 -0.85 -1.95
C HIS A 373 29.43 -2.33 -1.69
N ILE A 374 28.55 -2.97 -2.46
CA ILE A 374 28.69 -4.37 -2.87
C ILE A 374 28.37 -4.46 -4.36
N CYS A 375 29.33 -4.97 -5.12
CA CYS A 375 29.26 -5.23 -6.55
C CYS A 375 29.15 -6.75 -6.73
N GLN A 376 28.39 -7.24 -7.72
CA GLN A 376 28.79 -8.51 -8.33
C GLN A 376 28.62 -8.53 -9.85
N LYS A 377 29.61 -9.24 -10.40
CA LYS A 377 30.10 -9.44 -11.76
C LYS A 377 29.38 -10.62 -12.40
N ASP A 378 29.38 -10.63 -13.73
CA ASP A 378 28.79 -11.64 -14.61
C ASP A 378 29.04 -13.11 -14.22
N GLY A 379 28.06 -13.93 -14.57
CA GLY A 379 28.17 -15.37 -14.69
C GLY A 379 27.16 -15.89 -15.71
N SER A 380 27.44 -15.67 -17.00
CA SER A 380 26.79 -16.39 -18.09
C SER A 380 27.15 -17.88 -18.01
N ARG A 381 26.15 -18.77 -18.17
CA ARG A 381 26.21 -19.98 -19.01
C ARG A 381 24.93 -20.82 -18.94
N THR A 382 24.28 -20.87 -20.11
CA THR A 382 23.83 -22.07 -20.82
C THR A 382 22.63 -22.87 -20.29
N ILE A 383 21.55 -22.81 -21.08
CA ILE A 383 20.46 -23.76 -21.18
C ILE A 383 21.02 -25.20 -21.34
N ARG A 384 20.68 -26.11 -20.43
CA ARG A 384 20.63 -27.54 -20.70
C ARG A 384 19.33 -28.12 -20.16
N ASN A 385 18.57 -28.72 -21.08
CA ASN A 385 17.45 -29.60 -20.80
C ASN A 385 17.86 -30.68 -19.79
N MET A 386 17.05 -30.89 -18.77
CA MET A 386 17.01 -32.13 -17.98
C MET A 386 15.55 -32.57 -17.86
N PHE A 387 15.01 -33.10 -18.95
CA PHE A 387 14.08 -34.23 -18.85
C PHE A 387 14.92 -35.47 -19.08
N GLY A 388 14.84 -36.39 -18.13
CA GLY A 388 15.73 -37.54 -18.02
C GLY A 388 15.62 -38.51 -19.18
N ASP A 389 16.78 -39.02 -19.57
CA ASP A 389 16.91 -40.30 -20.23
C ASP A 389 16.26 -41.39 -19.38
N THR A 390 15.37 -42.15 -20.02
CA THR A 390 15.02 -43.49 -19.57
C THR A 390 15.80 -44.45 -20.46
N ASP A 391 16.76 -45.14 -19.84
CA ASP A 391 17.35 -46.34 -20.39
C ASP A 391 16.27 -47.40 -20.58
N THR A 392 16.01 -47.77 -21.83
CA THR A 392 15.58 -49.12 -22.19
C THR A 392 16.31 -49.54 -23.46
N THR A 393 17.32 -50.38 -23.28
CA THR A 393 17.90 -51.23 -24.30
C THR A 393 17.03 -52.48 -24.45
N CYS A 394 16.68 -52.82 -25.69
CA CYS A 394 16.70 -54.20 -26.23
C CYS A 394 16.29 -54.18 -27.72
N THR A 395 17.29 -54.53 -28.54
CA THR A 395 17.28 -55.05 -29.93
C THR A 395 16.43 -54.37 -31.00
#